data_AF-A0A1L8DA56-F1
#
_entry.id   AF-A0A1L8DA56-F1
#
_cell.length_a   1.000
_cell.length_b   1.000
_cell.length_c   1.000
_cell.angle_alpha   90.00
_cell.angle_beta   90.00
_cell.angle_gamma   90.00
#
_symmetry.space_group_name_H-M   'P 1'
#
loop_
_entity.id
_entity.type
_entity.pdbx_description
1 polymer ?
#
loop_
_entity_poly.entity_id
_entity_poly.type
_entity_poly.pdbx_seq_one_letter_code
_entity_poly.pdbx_strand_id
1 'polypeptide(L)'
;MLISFLLVAFYKMFRRKDPEPIFGVYRQRGKWYWIKYFVFLVIFYFRKLRYHKGSKDGGGQGAKNIADPNLMEKVQPLSDHPKAFDAIFYIAGNSDGYRFIMGTERRHKGIVHGVLYLVVPDIGCLCLPQLPDTMMFTTNFGKEGSAFGGPGFSSEPILPMNKWRLRYRGQMRHGDKLHDIEFSFEYLSQFPYFDFDSDLSPQSLANSMALEKWTQEYFRNLRSAHQSHYEQMGNIRGTLKINGVPRVIDMRGFRDHSYGFKRDWTLMHRYAFIVFFLEDGRSISMGIISQPCTCSVLNTGYICSDKGKITAVDWCDFELYQHGECGTPPKDFAYQFSSAGRTHTVQILVDYENIHYVGSKWEAKMFERFISVTMDGVPGYGVAEFHYNNKSGRPEEFANNDPQWYKNVLTREVQYKKLEAMSMPQQTEQK
;
A
#
# COMPACT_ATOMS: atom_id res chain seq x y z
N MET A 1 -1.99 -47.05 -25.78
CA MET A 1 -1.62 -45.81 -26.47
C MET A 1 -1.81 -44.56 -25.59
N LEU A 2 -3.00 -44.31 -25.03
CA LEU A 2 -3.24 -43.14 -24.16
C LEU A 2 -2.35 -43.10 -22.91
N ILE A 3 -2.18 -44.23 -22.21
CA ILE A 3 -1.33 -44.32 -21.01
C ILE A 3 0.14 -44.03 -21.34
N SER A 4 0.67 -44.61 -22.42
CA SER A 4 2.05 -44.37 -22.88
C SER A 4 2.26 -42.90 -23.27
N PHE A 5 1.29 -42.29 -23.95
CA PHE A 5 1.32 -40.86 -24.27
C PHE A 5 1.32 -39.99 -23.02
N LEU A 6 0.46 -40.28 -22.04
CA LEU A 6 0.41 -39.56 -20.76
C LEU A 6 1.71 -39.72 -19.96
N LEU A 7 2.31 -40.91 -19.93
CA LEU A 7 3.60 -41.15 -19.26
C LEU A 7 4.74 -40.37 -19.93
N VAL A 8 4.80 -40.35 -21.27
CA VAL A 8 5.80 -39.57 -22.01
C VAL A 8 5.58 -38.06 -21.80
N ALA A 9 4.33 -37.60 -21.83
CA ALA A 9 3.98 -36.20 -21.57
C ALA A 9 4.36 -35.80 -20.13
N PHE A 10 4.05 -36.64 -19.14
CA PHE A 10 4.41 -36.43 -17.74
C PHE A 10 5.93 -36.42 -17.54
N TYR A 11 6.65 -37.36 -18.16
CA TYR A 11 8.11 -37.40 -18.12
C TYR A 11 8.75 -36.16 -18.75
N LYS A 12 8.29 -35.72 -19.92
CA LYS A 12 8.75 -34.48 -20.56
C LYS A 12 8.46 -33.25 -19.70
N MET A 13 7.27 -33.19 -19.09
CA MET A 13 6.89 -32.12 -18.17
C MET A 13 7.81 -32.10 -16.94
N PHE A 14 8.10 -33.26 -16.35
CA PHE A 14 8.95 -33.37 -15.16
C PHE A 14 10.40 -32.94 -15.43
N ARG A 15 10.94 -33.24 -16.62
CA ARG A 15 12.29 -32.84 -17.05
C ARG A 15 12.41 -31.37 -17.48
N ARG A 16 11.31 -30.66 -17.69
CA ARG A 16 11.35 -29.22 -18.02
C ARG A 16 11.96 -28.44 -16.85
N LYS A 17 12.94 -27.59 -17.13
CA LYS A 17 13.46 -26.62 -16.17
C LYS A 17 12.49 -25.46 -16.06
N ASP A 18 12.34 -24.93 -14.85
CA ASP A 18 11.61 -23.68 -14.69
C ASP A 18 12.43 -22.52 -15.27
N PRO A 19 11.79 -21.52 -15.89
CA PRO A 19 12.48 -20.32 -16.35
C PRO A 19 13.12 -19.57 -15.18
N GLU A 20 14.28 -18.95 -15.44
CA GLU A 20 14.92 -18.11 -14.45
C GLU A 20 14.10 -16.85 -14.17
N PRO A 21 14.10 -16.32 -12.93
CA PRO A 21 13.38 -15.10 -12.63
C PRO A 21 13.97 -13.90 -13.37
N ILE A 22 13.12 -12.98 -13.83
CA ILE A 22 13.57 -11.72 -14.44
C ILE A 22 14.24 -10.89 -13.35
N PHE A 23 15.45 -10.38 -13.61
CA PHE A 23 16.33 -9.72 -12.62
C PHE A 23 16.62 -10.56 -11.35
N GLY A 24 16.42 -11.88 -11.39
CA GLY A 24 16.54 -12.74 -10.20
C GLY A 24 15.42 -12.54 -9.16
N VAL A 25 14.41 -11.72 -9.47
CA VAL A 25 13.32 -11.36 -8.55
C VAL A 25 11.98 -11.88 -9.06
N TYR A 26 11.59 -11.53 -10.29
CA TYR A 26 10.24 -11.73 -10.80
C TYR A 26 10.06 -13.14 -11.38
N ARG A 27 9.29 -13.98 -10.69
CA ARG A 27 9.05 -15.36 -11.09
C ARG A 27 8.21 -15.42 -12.35
N GLN A 28 8.57 -16.36 -13.22
CA GLN A 28 7.86 -16.64 -14.47
C GLN A 28 7.08 -17.96 -14.34
N ARG A 29 6.15 -18.20 -15.29
CA ARG A 29 5.33 -19.42 -15.30
C ARG A 29 6.20 -20.68 -15.45
N GLY A 30 6.38 -21.39 -14.35
CA GLY A 30 7.06 -22.69 -14.31
C GLY A 30 6.20 -23.86 -14.77
N LYS A 31 6.77 -25.07 -14.83
CA LYS A 31 6.10 -26.28 -15.31
C LYS A 31 4.87 -26.67 -14.49
N TRP A 32 4.83 -26.31 -13.21
CA TRP A 32 3.75 -26.62 -12.28
C TRP A 32 2.70 -25.51 -12.15
N TYR A 33 2.83 -24.42 -12.92
CA TYR A 33 2.00 -23.22 -12.77
C TYR A 33 0.50 -23.54 -12.78
N TRP A 34 -0.01 -24.23 -13.82
CA TRP A 34 -1.44 -24.49 -13.94
C TRP A 34 -1.99 -25.40 -12.84
N ILE A 35 -1.21 -26.40 -12.39
CA ILE A 35 -1.60 -27.26 -11.27
C ILE A 35 -1.73 -26.42 -9.99
N LYS A 36 -0.71 -25.59 -9.67
CA LYS A 36 -0.76 -24.70 -8.50
C LYS A 36 -1.90 -23.69 -8.59
N TYR A 37 -2.16 -23.14 -9.77
CA TYR A 37 -3.24 -22.20 -10.03
C TYR A 37 -4.61 -22.80 -9.67
N PHE A 38 -4.94 -23.98 -10.19
CA PHE A 38 -6.21 -24.64 -9.89
C PHE A 38 -6.31 -25.10 -8.43
N VAL A 39 -5.22 -25.64 -7.86
CA VAL A 39 -5.19 -26.01 -6.43
C VAL A 39 -5.44 -24.78 -5.55
N PHE A 40 -4.84 -23.64 -5.87
CA PHE A 40 -5.05 -22.41 -5.12
C PHE A 40 -6.49 -21.91 -5.24
N LEU A 41 -7.10 -21.91 -6.43
CA LEU A 41 -8.51 -21.54 -6.60
C LEU A 41 -9.42 -22.39 -5.72
N VAL A 42 -9.19 -23.71 -5.69
CA VAL A 42 -9.95 -24.63 -4.84
C VAL A 42 -9.80 -24.24 -3.37
N ILE A 43 -8.57 -24.05 -2.88
CA ILE A 43 -8.30 -23.60 -1.49
C ILE A 43 -9.01 -22.28 -1.20
N PHE A 44 -8.92 -21.30 -2.10
CA PHE A 44 -9.52 -19.98 -1.94
C PHE A 44 -11.04 -20.08 -1.80
N TYR A 45 -11.73 -20.78 -2.71
CA TYR A 45 -13.19 -20.92 -2.64
C TYR A 45 -13.64 -21.69 -1.41
N PHE A 46 -12.92 -22.75 -1.01
CA PHE A 46 -13.20 -23.45 0.25
C PHE A 46 -13.05 -22.53 1.47
N ARG A 47 -11.99 -21.72 1.52
CA ARG A 47 -11.79 -20.74 2.61
C ARG A 47 -12.87 -19.68 2.62
N LYS A 48 -13.21 -19.11 1.46
CA LYS A 48 -14.24 -18.09 1.31
C LYS A 48 -15.60 -18.58 1.79
N LEU A 49 -15.97 -19.83 1.47
CA LEU A 49 -17.20 -20.45 1.96
C LEU A 49 -17.16 -20.71 3.48
N ARG A 50 -16.05 -21.23 4.00
CA ARG A 50 -15.91 -21.60 5.41
C ARG A 50 -15.84 -20.40 6.35
N TYR A 51 -15.22 -19.31 5.93
CA TYR A 51 -14.87 -18.16 6.77
C TYR A 51 -15.49 -16.84 6.27
N HIS A 52 -16.62 -16.92 5.57
CA HIS A 52 -17.33 -15.73 5.08
C HIS A 52 -17.69 -14.74 6.20
N LYS A 53 -17.91 -15.22 7.44
CA LYS A 53 -18.19 -14.40 8.63
C LYS A 53 -16.93 -13.99 9.42
N GLY A 54 -15.75 -14.16 8.84
CA GLY A 54 -14.46 -13.96 9.51
C GLY A 54 -13.85 -15.25 10.03
N SER A 55 -12.54 -15.21 10.27
CA SER A 55 -11.73 -16.35 10.72
C SER A 55 -11.08 -16.04 12.07
N LYS A 56 -11.16 -16.98 13.02
CA LYS A 56 -10.40 -16.91 14.28
C LYS A 56 -8.91 -17.17 14.07
N ASP A 57 -8.55 -17.74 12.93
CA ASP A 57 -7.18 -18.12 12.56
C ASP A 57 -6.46 -17.00 11.76
N GLY A 58 -7.04 -15.80 11.72
CA GLY A 58 -6.54 -14.64 10.96
C GLY A 58 -7.21 -14.47 9.59
N GLY A 59 -7.01 -13.29 8.97
CA GLY A 59 -7.56 -12.92 7.68
C GLY A 59 -6.76 -13.41 6.46
N GLY A 60 -7.15 -12.92 5.29
CA GLY A 60 -6.52 -13.16 4.00
C GLY A 60 -7.02 -14.41 3.26
N GLN A 61 -6.76 -14.42 1.95
CA GLN A 61 -7.10 -15.53 1.05
C GLN A 61 -8.58 -15.89 1.09
N GLY A 62 -9.45 -14.87 1.05
CA GLY A 62 -10.90 -15.03 1.02
C GLY A 62 -11.61 -14.93 2.38
N ALA A 63 -10.88 -14.68 3.47
CA ALA A 63 -11.43 -14.63 4.83
C ALA A 63 -11.13 -13.29 5.49
N LYS A 64 -12.15 -12.60 6.02
CA LYS A 64 -11.97 -11.32 6.72
C LYS A 64 -11.20 -11.50 8.03
N ASN A 65 -10.28 -10.58 8.34
CA ASN A 65 -9.65 -10.51 9.66
C ASN A 65 -10.61 -9.94 10.71
N ILE A 66 -11.14 -8.74 10.45
CA ILE A 66 -12.17 -8.10 11.29
C ILE A 66 -13.46 -8.00 10.46
N ALA A 67 -14.53 -8.63 10.92
CA ALA A 67 -15.79 -8.66 10.17
C ALA A 67 -16.70 -7.44 10.43
N ASP A 68 -16.57 -6.78 11.59
CA ASP A 68 -17.36 -5.61 11.96
C ASP A 68 -16.68 -4.30 11.49
N PRO A 69 -17.28 -3.55 10.55
CA PRO A 69 -16.76 -2.27 10.08
C PRO A 69 -16.51 -1.26 11.19
N ASN A 70 -17.31 -1.28 12.26
CA ASN A 70 -17.13 -0.36 13.39
C ASN A 70 -15.84 -0.63 14.17
N LEU A 71 -15.34 -1.87 14.13
CA LEU A 71 -14.07 -2.24 14.74
C LEU A 71 -12.91 -1.96 13.79
N MET A 72 -13.09 -2.10 12.48
CA MET A 72 -12.08 -1.77 11.47
C MET A 72 -11.69 -0.29 11.54
N GLU A 73 -12.65 0.61 11.75
CA GLU A 73 -12.45 2.07 11.72
C GLU A 73 -11.75 2.66 12.95
N LYS A 74 -11.55 1.87 14.00
CA LYS A 74 -10.93 2.32 15.23
C LYS A 74 -9.41 2.30 15.11
N VAL A 75 -8.76 3.04 15.99
CA VAL A 75 -7.35 2.84 16.28
C VAL A 75 -7.14 1.37 16.68
N GLN A 76 -6.29 0.68 15.94
CA GLN A 76 -5.99 -0.73 16.19
C GLN A 76 -4.94 -0.86 17.28
N PRO A 77 -5.10 -1.82 18.20
CA PRO A 77 -4.07 -2.10 19.19
C PRO A 77 -2.79 -2.58 18.48
N LEU A 78 -1.65 -2.04 18.89
CA LEU A 78 -0.35 -2.51 18.42
C LEU A 78 -0.02 -3.84 19.08
N SER A 79 0.53 -4.79 18.31
CA SER A 79 1.06 -6.04 18.86
C SER A 79 2.31 -5.77 19.72
N ASP A 80 2.81 -6.76 20.46
CA ASP A 80 4.06 -6.59 21.23
C ASP A 80 5.34 -6.54 20.35
N HIS A 81 5.20 -6.71 19.03
CA HIS A 81 6.33 -6.71 18.12
C HIS A 81 6.88 -5.28 17.95
N PRO A 82 8.21 -5.04 17.97
CA PRO A 82 8.76 -3.70 17.84
C PRO A 82 8.35 -2.95 16.55
N LYS A 83 8.16 -3.71 15.47
CA LYS A 83 7.63 -3.24 14.18
C LYS A 83 6.10 -3.33 14.04
N ALA A 84 5.34 -3.38 15.14
CA ALA A 84 3.89 -3.22 15.09
C ALA A 84 3.54 -1.89 14.41
N PHE A 85 2.38 -1.84 13.77
CA PHE A 85 1.92 -0.65 13.07
C PHE A 85 0.41 -0.61 12.94
N ASP A 86 -0.09 0.60 12.76
CA ASP A 86 -1.46 0.88 12.34
C ASP A 86 -1.45 2.20 11.55
N ALA A 87 -1.88 2.16 10.30
CA ALA A 87 -1.68 3.21 9.32
C ALA A 87 -2.96 3.62 8.60
N ILE A 88 -3.14 4.92 8.39
CA ILE A 88 -4.20 5.49 7.57
C ILE A 88 -3.60 6.45 6.56
N PHE A 89 -4.10 6.38 5.33
CA PHE A 89 -3.71 7.24 4.22
C PHE A 89 -4.94 7.83 3.54
N TYR A 90 -4.78 9.05 3.04
CA TYR A 90 -5.80 9.79 2.30
C TYR A 90 -5.18 10.30 1.00
N ILE A 91 -5.92 10.16 -0.10
CA ILE A 91 -5.60 10.75 -1.40
C ILE A 91 -6.83 11.50 -1.88
N ALA A 92 -6.66 12.70 -2.45
CA ALA A 92 -7.77 13.40 -3.07
C ALA A 92 -7.34 14.35 -4.20
N GLY A 93 -8.29 14.69 -5.07
CA GLY A 93 -8.11 15.73 -6.08
C GLY A 93 -9.41 16.22 -6.73
N ASN A 94 -9.33 17.31 -7.49
CA ASN A 94 -10.44 17.84 -8.29
C ASN A 94 -10.02 18.39 -9.67
N SER A 95 -10.99 18.71 -10.53
CA SER A 95 -10.75 19.32 -11.85
C SER A 95 -10.08 20.69 -11.77
N ASP A 96 -10.21 21.41 -10.65
CA ASP A 96 -9.61 22.72 -10.44
C ASP A 96 -8.08 22.65 -10.20
N GLY A 97 -7.52 21.44 -10.12
CA GLY A 97 -6.08 21.21 -9.98
C GLY A 97 -5.59 21.06 -8.54
N TYR A 98 -6.48 21.09 -7.53
CA TYR A 98 -6.08 20.77 -6.17
C TYR A 98 -5.82 19.28 -6.02
N ARG A 99 -4.76 18.93 -5.30
CA ARG A 99 -4.44 17.54 -4.94
C ARG A 99 -3.99 17.46 -3.49
N PHE A 100 -4.24 16.34 -2.85
CA PHE A 100 -3.98 16.18 -1.43
C PHE A 100 -3.55 14.76 -1.11
N ILE A 101 -2.53 14.65 -0.26
CA ILE A 101 -2.10 13.39 0.35
C ILE A 101 -1.89 13.66 1.82
N MET A 102 -2.42 12.80 2.68
CA MET A 102 -2.10 12.78 4.10
C MET A 102 -2.01 11.35 4.59
N GLY A 103 -0.88 10.99 5.18
CA GLY A 103 -0.61 9.64 5.67
C GLY A 103 -0.04 9.66 7.07
N THR A 104 -0.48 8.70 7.88
CA THR A 104 0.08 8.44 9.21
C THR A 104 0.21 6.96 9.44
N GLU A 105 1.39 6.52 9.88
CA GLU A 105 1.62 5.18 10.40
C GLU A 105 2.04 5.31 11.86
N ARG A 106 1.16 4.90 12.78
CA ARG A 106 1.47 4.86 14.21
C ARG A 106 2.35 3.65 14.49
N ARG A 107 3.33 3.83 15.37
CA ARG A 107 4.13 2.76 15.97
C ARG A 107 4.19 2.94 17.49
N HIS A 108 4.83 1.99 18.16
CA HIS A 108 4.99 2.05 19.61
C HIS A 108 5.60 3.35 20.08
N LYS A 109 5.31 3.69 21.33
CA LYS A 109 5.91 4.84 22.00
C LYS A 109 5.72 6.16 21.25
N GLY A 110 4.56 6.36 20.64
CA GLY A 110 4.22 7.63 19.97
C GLY A 110 5.11 7.98 18.77
N ILE A 111 5.79 6.99 18.20
CA ILE A 111 6.50 7.15 16.92
C ILE A 111 5.45 7.17 15.81
N VAL A 112 5.59 8.11 14.87
CA VAL A 112 4.71 8.22 13.71
C VAL A 112 5.57 8.41 12.46
N HIS A 113 5.28 7.66 11.39
CA HIS A 113 5.71 8.06 10.06
C HIS A 113 4.58 8.88 9.42
N GLY A 114 4.84 10.17 9.23
CA GLY A 114 3.86 11.15 8.79
C GLY A 114 4.22 11.76 7.44
N VAL A 115 3.23 11.91 6.57
CA VAL A 115 3.38 12.58 5.28
C VAL A 115 2.16 13.47 5.02
N LEU A 116 2.41 14.65 4.47
CA LEU A 116 1.36 15.57 4.02
C LEU A 116 1.86 16.37 2.82
N TYR A 117 1.15 16.26 1.71
CA TYR A 117 1.36 17.02 0.48
C TYR A 117 0.06 17.70 0.07
N LEU A 118 0.18 18.91 -0.46
CA LEU A 118 -0.94 19.70 -0.97
C LEU A 118 -0.51 20.39 -2.26
N VAL A 119 -1.13 20.04 -3.39
CA VAL A 119 -0.98 20.78 -4.64
C VAL A 119 -2.01 21.89 -4.68
N VAL A 120 -1.54 23.09 -4.93
CA VAL A 120 -2.35 24.31 -5.06
C VAL A 120 -2.05 24.91 -6.44
N PRO A 121 -3.06 25.11 -7.32
CA PRO A 121 -2.84 25.47 -8.72
C PRO A 121 -1.94 26.70 -8.96
N ASP A 122 -2.06 27.72 -8.13
CA ASP A 122 -1.33 28.99 -8.22
C ASP A 122 0.00 29.01 -7.44
N ILE A 123 0.37 27.92 -6.76
CA ILE A 123 1.60 27.82 -5.95
C ILE A 123 2.48 26.65 -6.39
N GLY A 124 1.89 25.48 -6.64
CA GLY A 124 2.59 24.22 -6.87
C GLY A 124 2.40 23.22 -5.73
N CYS A 125 3.30 22.24 -5.63
CA CYS A 125 3.25 21.22 -4.60
C CYS A 125 3.90 21.70 -3.30
N LEU A 126 3.10 21.82 -2.25
CA LEU A 126 3.51 22.09 -0.87
C LEU A 126 3.71 20.76 -0.13
N CYS A 127 4.67 20.72 0.79
CA CYS A 127 4.92 19.55 1.64
C CYS A 127 5.31 19.94 3.06
N LEU A 128 5.26 18.99 4.00
CA LEU A 128 5.76 19.22 5.36
C LEU A 128 7.25 19.62 5.34
N PRO A 129 7.69 20.61 6.15
CA PRO A 129 9.08 21.03 6.21
C PRO A 129 10.05 19.92 6.58
N GLN A 130 9.60 18.93 7.36
CA GLN A 130 10.40 17.80 7.82
C GLN A 130 10.73 16.78 6.71
N LEU A 131 9.96 16.78 5.63
CA LEU A 131 10.21 15.89 4.50
C LEU A 131 11.56 16.24 3.86
N PRO A 132 12.37 15.23 3.48
CA PRO A 132 11.95 13.88 3.12
C PRO A 132 11.88 12.86 4.27
N ASP A 133 12.22 13.24 5.51
CA ASP A 133 12.10 12.35 6.67
C ASP A 133 10.65 12.30 7.17
N THR A 134 10.03 11.13 7.16
CA THR A 134 8.65 10.98 7.67
C THR A 134 8.61 10.77 9.17
N MET A 135 9.74 10.49 9.83
CA MET A 135 9.71 10.14 11.24
C MET A 135 9.42 11.35 12.14
N MET A 136 8.41 11.18 13.00
CA MET A 136 7.92 12.18 13.93
C MET A 136 7.61 11.54 15.29
N PHE A 137 7.56 12.37 16.33
CA PHE A 137 7.27 11.95 17.69
C PHE A 137 6.08 12.76 18.23
N THR A 138 5.02 12.07 18.68
CA THR A 138 3.80 12.74 19.17
C THR A 138 3.90 13.16 20.63
N THR A 139 4.86 12.62 21.38
CA THR A 139 5.09 12.97 22.79
C THR A 139 6.57 12.97 23.15
N ASN A 140 6.97 13.79 24.10
CA ASN A 140 8.34 13.86 24.60
C ASN A 140 8.78 12.63 25.42
N PHE A 141 7.86 11.70 25.73
CA PHE A 141 8.11 10.56 26.61
C PHE A 141 7.63 9.22 26.05
N GLY A 142 7.32 9.18 24.76
CA GLY A 142 6.88 7.97 24.09
C GLY A 142 5.60 7.36 24.67
N LYS A 143 4.62 8.19 25.03
CA LYS A 143 3.24 7.74 25.26
C LYS A 143 2.54 7.56 23.92
N GLU A 144 1.79 6.48 23.81
CA GLU A 144 0.97 6.20 22.62
C GLU A 144 -0.26 7.11 22.60
N GLY A 145 -0.58 7.64 21.42
CA GLY A 145 -1.79 8.42 21.20
C GLY A 145 -2.94 7.52 20.75
N SER A 146 -4.17 7.94 21.05
CA SER A 146 -5.41 7.29 20.60
C SER A 146 -5.97 7.88 19.30
N ALA A 147 -5.20 8.73 18.61
CA ALA A 147 -5.58 9.37 17.35
C ALA A 147 -4.54 9.06 16.27
N PHE A 148 -4.93 9.16 15.01
CA PHE A 148 -4.00 9.20 13.90
C PHE A 148 -3.55 10.65 13.72
N GLY A 149 -2.24 10.90 13.67
CA GLY A 149 -1.73 12.27 13.56
C GLY A 149 -0.27 12.39 13.96
N GLY A 150 0.35 13.48 13.50
CA GLY A 150 1.68 13.90 13.90
C GLY A 150 1.67 15.33 14.46
N PRO A 151 2.83 15.96 14.67
CA PRO A 151 2.91 17.36 15.06
C PRO A 151 2.16 18.25 14.05
N GLY A 152 1.07 18.87 14.50
CA GLY A 152 0.30 19.84 13.72
C GLY A 152 -0.84 19.29 12.86
N PHE A 153 -0.93 17.97 12.61
CA PHE A 153 -2.03 17.35 11.87
C PHE A 153 -2.65 16.15 12.58
N SER A 154 -3.94 15.94 12.36
CA SER A 154 -4.68 14.78 12.87
C SER A 154 -5.76 14.30 11.92
N SER A 155 -6.12 13.02 12.06
CA SER A 155 -7.32 12.43 11.50
C SER A 155 -8.07 11.60 12.53
N GLU A 156 -9.37 11.80 12.62
CA GLU A 156 -10.22 11.19 13.63
C GLU A 156 -11.50 10.61 13.00
N PRO A 157 -11.87 9.36 13.34
CA PRO A 157 -13.15 8.80 12.91
C PRO A 157 -14.28 9.51 13.66
N ILE A 158 -15.27 10.01 12.93
CA ILE A 158 -16.48 10.63 13.49
C ILE A 158 -17.66 9.66 13.39
N LEU A 159 -17.82 9.04 12.23
CA LEU A 159 -18.81 7.99 11.98
C LEU A 159 -18.11 6.88 11.16
N PRO A 160 -17.96 5.66 11.70
CA PRO A 160 -17.31 4.55 11.02
C PRO A 160 -17.76 4.41 9.56
N MET A 161 -16.81 4.28 8.65
CA MET A 161 -16.97 4.11 7.20
C MET A 161 -17.61 5.29 6.47
N ASN A 162 -18.09 6.31 7.17
CA ASN A 162 -18.88 7.38 6.55
C ASN A 162 -18.21 8.74 6.68
N LYS A 163 -17.57 9.02 7.82
CA LYS A 163 -17.09 10.37 8.13
C LYS A 163 -15.84 10.36 8.98
N TRP A 164 -14.80 11.01 8.48
CA TRP A 164 -13.57 11.32 9.18
C TRP A 164 -13.32 12.81 9.16
N ARG A 165 -12.69 13.31 10.23
CA ARG A 165 -12.24 14.70 10.30
C ARG A 165 -10.74 14.75 10.12
N LEU A 166 -10.26 15.62 9.23
CA LEU A 166 -8.85 15.86 8.97
C LEU A 166 -8.52 17.30 9.32
N ARG A 167 -7.42 17.53 10.05
CA ARG A 167 -6.99 18.87 10.44
C ARG A 167 -5.49 19.03 10.25
N TYR A 168 -5.09 20.25 9.92
CA TYR A 168 -3.71 20.69 10.00
C TYR A 168 -3.63 22.17 10.31
N ARG A 169 -2.62 22.55 11.10
CA ARG A 169 -2.20 23.94 11.28
C ARG A 169 -0.69 23.98 11.44
N GLY A 170 -0.01 24.61 10.49
CA GLY A 170 1.44 24.73 10.50
C GLY A 170 1.99 25.31 9.21
N GLN A 171 3.31 25.27 9.07
CA GLN A 171 3.98 25.73 7.86
C GLN A 171 4.19 24.56 6.90
N MET A 172 3.94 24.79 5.61
CA MET A 172 4.36 23.89 4.53
C MET A 172 5.34 24.59 3.61
N ARG A 173 6.27 23.84 3.03
CA ARG A 173 7.30 24.36 2.12
C ARG A 173 6.96 24.10 0.65
N HIS A 174 7.29 25.05 -0.21
CA HIS A 174 7.40 24.88 -1.65
C HIS A 174 8.78 25.41 -2.09
N GLY A 175 9.68 24.50 -2.48
CA GLY A 175 11.11 24.84 -2.55
C GLY A 175 11.60 25.37 -1.20
N ASP A 176 12.19 26.57 -1.21
CA ASP A 176 12.69 27.25 -0.01
C ASP A 176 11.65 28.17 0.66
N LYS A 177 10.46 28.33 0.06
CA LYS A 177 9.42 29.24 0.58
C LYS A 177 8.50 28.50 1.54
N LEU A 178 8.21 29.13 2.67
CA LEU A 178 7.24 28.65 3.65
C LEU A 178 5.90 29.37 3.49
N HIS A 179 4.82 28.61 3.63
CA HIS A 179 3.44 29.08 3.59
C HIS A 179 2.74 28.65 4.87
N ASP A 180 1.99 29.56 5.49
CA ASP A 180 1.14 29.25 6.63
C ASP A 180 -0.12 28.56 6.13
N ILE A 181 -0.31 27.31 6.50
CA ILE A 181 -1.43 26.47 6.06
C ILE A 181 -2.28 26.09 7.27
N GLU A 182 -3.59 26.26 7.13
CA GLU A 182 -4.58 25.74 8.06
C GLU A 182 -5.68 25.06 7.24
N PHE A 183 -5.99 23.79 7.53
CA PHE A 183 -7.18 23.17 6.97
C PHE A 183 -8.00 22.44 8.03
N SER A 184 -9.30 22.40 7.77
CA SER A 184 -10.24 21.53 8.45
C SER A 184 -11.12 20.91 7.38
N PHE A 185 -10.85 19.64 7.08
CA PHE A 185 -11.57 18.87 6.09
C PHE A 185 -12.39 17.76 6.75
N GLU A 186 -13.38 17.28 6.02
CA GLU A 186 -14.12 16.07 6.29
C GLU A 186 -13.93 15.13 5.10
N TYR A 187 -13.44 13.93 5.37
CA TYR A 187 -13.59 12.83 4.43
C TYR A 187 -14.98 12.23 4.63
N LEU A 188 -15.75 12.15 3.55
CA LEU A 188 -17.13 11.69 3.52
C LEU A 188 -17.25 10.54 2.52
N SER A 189 -17.91 9.46 2.89
CA SER A 189 -18.18 8.35 1.99
C SER A 189 -19.60 7.83 2.12
N GLN A 190 -20.17 7.46 0.98
CA GLN A 190 -21.35 6.62 0.84
C GLN A 190 -21.04 5.36 0.03
N PHE A 191 -19.77 5.17 -0.33
CA PHE A 191 -19.31 4.06 -1.14
C PHE A 191 -19.02 2.85 -0.25
N PRO A 192 -19.23 1.63 -0.74
CA PRO A 192 -18.73 0.45 -0.05
C PRO A 192 -17.20 0.51 0.06
N TYR A 193 -16.66 -0.18 1.06
CA TYR A 193 -15.24 -0.41 1.18
C TYR A 193 -14.84 -1.68 0.42
N PHE A 194 -13.57 -1.78 0.03
CA PHE A 194 -12.98 -2.97 -0.57
C PHE A 194 -11.97 -3.58 0.40
N ASP A 195 -12.23 -4.82 0.81
CA ASP A 195 -11.42 -5.56 1.78
C ASP A 195 -10.44 -6.49 1.07
N PHE A 196 -9.14 -6.20 1.15
CA PHE A 196 -8.12 -6.96 0.44
C PHE A 196 -7.96 -8.40 0.99
N ASP A 197 -8.51 -8.69 2.17
CA ASP A 197 -8.51 -10.05 2.70
C ASP A 197 -9.53 -10.95 1.99
N SER A 198 -10.61 -10.38 1.45
CA SER A 198 -11.77 -11.17 0.98
C SER A 198 -12.33 -10.82 -0.40
N ASP A 199 -12.07 -9.61 -0.89
CA ASP A 199 -12.69 -9.06 -2.11
C ASP A 199 -11.78 -9.11 -3.34
N LEU A 200 -10.51 -9.49 -3.17
CA LEU A 200 -9.57 -9.69 -4.28
C LEU A 200 -10.10 -10.70 -5.31
N SER A 201 -9.75 -10.46 -6.58
CA SER A 201 -10.02 -11.39 -7.66
C SER A 201 -9.34 -12.74 -7.39
N PRO A 202 -10.10 -13.85 -7.30
CA PRO A 202 -9.54 -15.18 -7.11
C PRO A 202 -8.56 -15.56 -8.22
N GLN A 203 -8.84 -15.11 -9.45
CA GLN A 203 -8.03 -15.36 -10.64
C GLN A 203 -6.68 -14.62 -10.56
N SER A 204 -6.69 -13.33 -10.22
CA SER A 204 -5.45 -12.56 -10.06
C SER A 204 -4.59 -13.10 -8.92
N LEU A 205 -5.21 -13.44 -7.78
CA LEU A 205 -4.50 -14.02 -6.65
C LEU A 205 -3.94 -15.40 -6.99
N ALA A 206 -4.72 -16.28 -7.62
CA ALA A 206 -4.24 -17.59 -8.06
C ALA A 206 -3.09 -17.49 -9.06
N ASN A 207 -3.14 -16.52 -9.98
CA ASN A 207 -2.05 -16.25 -10.91
C ASN A 207 -0.76 -15.92 -10.17
N SER A 208 -0.81 -14.96 -9.25
CA SER A 208 0.33 -14.50 -8.45
C SER A 208 0.93 -15.64 -7.61
N MET A 209 0.08 -16.38 -6.89
CA MET A 209 0.50 -17.48 -6.02
C MET A 209 1.06 -18.68 -6.80
N ALA A 210 0.60 -18.90 -8.03
CA ALA A 210 1.06 -19.98 -8.90
C ALA A 210 2.42 -19.70 -9.55
N LEU A 211 2.91 -18.45 -9.58
CA LEU A 211 4.27 -18.15 -10.03
C LEU A 211 5.31 -18.65 -9.03
N GLU A 212 4.98 -18.63 -7.73
CA GLU A 212 5.94 -18.87 -6.66
C GLU A 212 6.30 -20.35 -6.43
N LYS A 213 7.50 -20.59 -5.90
CA LYS A 213 7.93 -21.94 -5.50
C LYS A 213 7.25 -22.32 -4.19
N TRP A 214 6.36 -23.30 -4.23
CA TRP A 214 5.68 -23.78 -3.02
C TRP A 214 6.61 -24.66 -2.19
N THR A 215 6.96 -24.17 -1.00
CA THR A 215 7.72 -24.88 0.03
C THR A 215 7.04 -24.64 1.38
N GLN A 216 7.42 -25.40 2.40
CA GLN A 216 6.93 -25.11 3.76
C GLN A 216 7.33 -23.71 4.22
N GLU A 217 8.52 -23.25 3.85
CA GLU A 217 9.02 -21.91 4.15
C GLU A 217 8.16 -20.83 3.50
N TYR A 218 7.81 -21.00 2.22
CA TYR A 218 6.90 -20.11 1.50
C TYR A 218 5.58 -19.91 2.25
N PHE A 219 4.93 -21.00 2.69
CA PHE A 219 3.67 -20.91 3.44
C PHE A 219 3.84 -20.36 4.86
N ARG A 220 5.02 -20.47 5.47
CA ARG A 220 5.31 -19.76 6.73
C ARG A 220 5.45 -18.25 6.48
N ASN A 221 6.19 -17.85 5.46
CA ASN A 221 6.38 -16.45 5.09
C ASN A 221 5.06 -15.76 4.71
N LEU A 222 4.19 -16.46 3.98
CA LEU A 222 2.84 -15.97 3.66
C LEU A 222 2.03 -15.62 4.91
N ARG A 223 2.11 -16.43 5.96
CA ARG A 223 1.41 -16.18 7.22
C ARG A 223 2.06 -15.07 8.03
N SER A 224 3.39 -15.06 8.12
CA SER A 224 4.11 -14.09 8.96
C SER A 224 4.14 -12.68 8.37
N ALA A 225 4.07 -12.55 7.05
CA ALA A 225 4.08 -11.27 6.35
C ALA A 225 2.67 -10.72 6.07
N HIS A 226 1.62 -11.44 6.46
CA HIS A 226 0.24 -11.01 6.27
C HIS A 226 -0.05 -9.73 7.06
N GLN A 227 -0.71 -8.79 6.40
CA GLN A 227 -1.24 -7.55 6.93
C GLN A 227 -2.67 -7.41 6.41
N SER A 228 -3.56 -6.84 7.22
CA SER A 228 -4.92 -6.51 6.78
C SER A 228 -4.96 -5.08 6.29
N HIS A 229 -5.78 -4.86 5.27
CA HIS A 229 -5.91 -3.58 4.61
C HIS A 229 -7.27 -3.50 3.91
N TYR A 230 -7.89 -2.35 4.00
CA TYR A 230 -9.08 -2.03 3.22
C TYR A 230 -9.01 -0.59 2.72
N GLU A 231 -9.76 -0.35 1.65
CA GLU A 231 -9.82 0.94 0.99
C GLU A 231 -11.27 1.39 0.79
N GLN A 232 -11.46 2.69 0.72
CA GLN A 232 -12.77 3.28 0.48
C GLN A 232 -12.66 4.55 -0.35
N MET A 233 -13.57 4.69 -1.31
CA MET A 233 -13.72 5.91 -2.12
C MET A 233 -14.64 6.90 -1.41
N GLY A 234 -14.48 8.18 -1.66
CA GLY A 234 -15.29 9.22 -1.02
C GLY A 234 -15.01 10.62 -1.57
N ASN A 235 -15.17 11.61 -0.71
CA ASN A 235 -14.91 13.02 -0.98
C ASN A 235 -14.19 13.65 0.19
N ILE A 236 -13.28 14.59 -0.08
CA ILE A 236 -12.67 15.45 0.94
C ILE A 236 -13.19 16.88 0.74
N ARG A 237 -13.87 17.40 1.76
CA ARG A 237 -14.50 18.72 1.72
C ARG A 237 -14.12 19.56 2.91
N GLY A 238 -13.98 20.87 2.73
CA GLY A 238 -13.86 21.79 3.84
C GLY A 238 -13.16 23.08 3.49
N THR A 239 -12.50 23.68 4.48
CA THR A 239 -11.83 24.97 4.33
C THR A 239 -10.32 24.79 4.40
N LEU A 240 -9.63 25.40 3.45
CA LEU A 240 -8.18 25.57 3.40
C LEU A 240 -7.88 27.07 3.54
N LYS A 241 -6.96 27.45 4.41
CA LYS A 241 -6.41 28.80 4.49
C LYS A 241 -4.94 28.74 4.12
N ILE A 242 -4.52 29.64 3.23
CA ILE A 242 -3.13 29.82 2.83
C ILE A 242 -2.75 31.25 3.15
N ASN A 243 -1.78 31.46 4.03
CA ASN A 243 -1.37 32.79 4.49
C ASN A 243 -2.58 33.64 4.96
N GLY A 244 -3.50 33.00 5.67
CA GLY A 244 -4.74 33.61 6.17
C GLY A 244 -5.88 33.74 5.14
N VAL A 245 -5.64 33.50 3.85
CA VAL A 245 -6.67 33.61 2.80
C VAL A 245 -7.47 32.31 2.69
N PRO A 246 -8.80 32.32 2.98
CA PRO A 246 -9.62 31.12 2.96
C PRO A 246 -10.02 30.71 1.53
N ARG A 247 -10.14 29.39 1.34
CA ARG A 247 -10.58 28.71 0.12
C ARG A 247 -11.47 27.54 0.52
N VAL A 248 -12.55 27.32 -0.23
CA VAL A 248 -13.42 26.15 -0.07
C VAL A 248 -12.91 25.06 -0.99
N ILE A 249 -12.75 23.86 -0.46
CA ILE A 249 -12.25 22.70 -1.17
C ILE A 249 -13.34 21.63 -1.25
N ASP A 250 -13.56 21.07 -2.44
CA ASP A 250 -14.30 19.84 -2.68
C ASP A 250 -13.49 18.98 -3.67
N MET A 251 -13.06 17.81 -3.19
CA MET A 251 -12.24 16.88 -3.95
C MET A 251 -12.85 15.49 -3.88
N ARG A 252 -12.68 14.72 -4.97
CA ARG A 252 -12.86 13.26 -4.92
C ARG A 252 -11.74 12.68 -4.09
N GLY A 253 -12.08 11.72 -3.23
CA GLY A 253 -11.21 11.23 -2.19
C GLY A 253 -11.13 9.72 -2.15
N PHE A 254 -10.07 9.26 -1.51
CA PHE A 254 -9.73 7.89 -1.23
C PHE A 254 -9.20 7.85 0.20
N ARG A 255 -9.51 6.79 0.92
CA ARG A 255 -8.92 6.48 2.21
C ARG A 255 -8.55 5.00 2.26
N ASP A 256 -7.38 4.70 2.80
CA ASP A 256 -7.03 3.36 3.22
C ASP A 256 -6.85 3.27 4.74
N HIS A 257 -6.89 2.05 5.24
CA HIS A 257 -6.47 1.73 6.59
C HIS A 257 -5.84 0.35 6.60
N SER A 258 -4.57 0.32 7.01
CA SER A 258 -3.72 -0.86 7.03
C SER A 258 -3.19 -1.13 8.43
N TYR A 259 -3.24 -2.38 8.87
CA TYR A 259 -2.77 -2.79 10.21
C TYR A 259 -2.38 -4.26 10.24
N GLY A 260 -1.59 -4.65 11.23
CA GLY A 260 -1.19 -6.03 11.36
C GLY A 260 -0.20 -6.27 12.49
N PHE A 261 0.25 -7.52 12.60
CA PHE A 261 1.21 -7.93 13.62
C PHE A 261 2.52 -7.14 13.52
N LYS A 262 3.06 -7.00 12.30
CA LYS A 262 4.23 -6.17 12.01
C LYS A 262 4.23 -5.70 10.56
N ARG A 263 4.94 -4.60 10.30
CA ARG A 263 5.31 -4.16 8.95
C ARG A 263 6.82 -3.98 8.87
N ASP A 264 7.44 -4.76 8.00
CA ASP A 264 8.86 -4.68 7.70
C ASP A 264 9.07 -4.28 6.23
N TRP A 265 9.40 -3.01 6.02
CA TRP A 265 9.67 -2.45 4.69
C TRP A 265 10.80 -3.18 3.96
N THR A 266 11.72 -3.85 4.67
CA THR A 266 12.82 -4.59 4.01
C THR A 266 12.35 -5.85 3.28
N LEU A 267 11.12 -6.32 3.52
CA LEU A 267 10.57 -7.49 2.83
C LEU A 267 10.12 -7.15 1.40
N MET A 268 9.73 -5.90 1.17
CA MET A 268 9.31 -5.43 -0.14
C MET A 268 10.55 -5.13 -0.98
N HIS A 269 10.58 -5.69 -2.19
CA HIS A 269 11.54 -5.28 -3.23
C HIS A 269 11.14 -3.91 -3.76
N ARG A 270 9.87 -3.78 -4.17
CA ARG A 270 9.22 -2.55 -4.61
C ARG A 270 7.72 -2.73 -4.82
N TYR A 271 7.00 -1.63 -5.02
CA TYR A 271 5.65 -1.66 -5.55
C TYR A 271 5.33 -0.38 -6.34
N ALA A 272 4.25 -0.44 -7.11
CA ALA A 272 3.55 0.72 -7.65
C ALA A 272 2.11 0.69 -7.13
N PHE A 273 1.66 1.80 -6.56
CA PHE A 273 0.30 1.98 -6.08
C PHE A 273 -0.30 3.21 -6.76
N ILE A 274 -1.42 3.04 -7.47
CA ILE A 274 -1.98 4.06 -8.34
C ILE A 274 -3.47 4.20 -8.02
N VAL A 275 -3.87 5.40 -7.60
CA VAL A 275 -5.26 5.75 -7.31
C VAL A 275 -5.63 6.96 -8.16
N PHE A 276 -6.75 6.88 -8.87
CA PHE A 276 -7.21 8.00 -9.68
C PHE A 276 -8.73 8.07 -9.80
N PHE A 277 -9.19 9.27 -10.16
CA PHE A 277 -10.59 9.64 -10.25
C PHE A 277 -10.84 10.18 -11.67
N LEU A 278 -11.82 9.61 -12.36
CA LEU A 278 -12.22 10.01 -13.70
C LEU A 278 -13.35 11.04 -13.66
N GLU A 279 -13.44 11.87 -14.69
CA GLU A 279 -14.49 12.89 -14.81
C GLU A 279 -15.90 12.29 -14.93
N ASP A 280 -16.02 11.06 -15.42
CA ASP A 280 -17.30 10.34 -15.51
C ASP A 280 -17.76 9.70 -14.18
N GLY A 281 -17.07 10.00 -13.08
CA GLY A 281 -17.45 9.53 -11.75
C GLY A 281 -16.89 8.16 -11.39
N ARG A 282 -16.14 7.46 -12.26
CA ARG A 282 -15.41 6.25 -11.86
C ARG A 282 -14.19 6.59 -11.00
N SER A 283 -13.84 5.71 -10.06
CA SER A 283 -12.58 5.74 -9.31
C SER A 283 -11.87 4.40 -9.42
N ILE A 284 -10.55 4.43 -9.44
CA ILE A 284 -9.71 3.24 -9.60
C ILE A 284 -8.67 3.23 -8.50
N SER A 285 -8.41 2.06 -7.93
CA SER A 285 -7.25 1.77 -7.07
C SER A 285 -6.54 0.53 -7.63
N MET A 286 -5.23 0.63 -7.80
CA MET A 286 -4.39 -0.40 -8.42
C MET A 286 -3.09 -0.56 -7.64
N GLY A 287 -2.77 -1.79 -7.24
CA GLY A 287 -1.52 -2.16 -6.59
C GLY A 287 -0.77 -3.22 -7.39
N ILE A 288 0.51 -2.99 -7.66
CA ILE A 288 1.43 -3.97 -8.22
C ILE A 288 2.59 -4.11 -7.26
N ILE A 289 2.65 -5.23 -6.54
CA ILE A 289 3.56 -5.44 -5.42
C ILE A 289 4.57 -6.53 -5.71
N SER A 290 5.84 -6.27 -5.39
CA SER A 290 6.90 -7.27 -5.33
C SER A 290 7.41 -7.40 -3.90
N GLN A 291 7.00 -8.50 -3.26
CA GLN A 291 7.49 -8.95 -1.97
C GLN A 291 7.96 -10.40 -2.12
N PRO A 292 9.20 -10.65 -2.58
CA PRO A 292 9.63 -11.96 -3.09
C PRO A 292 9.50 -13.13 -2.11
N CYS A 293 9.40 -12.88 -0.80
CA CYS A 293 9.14 -13.93 0.18
C CYS A 293 7.69 -14.46 0.17
N THR A 294 6.74 -13.74 -0.46
CA THR A 294 5.33 -14.11 -0.58
C THR A 294 4.81 -14.10 -2.01
N CYS A 295 5.10 -13.05 -2.78
CA CYS A 295 4.73 -12.89 -4.18
C CYS A 295 5.77 -11.98 -4.84
N SER A 296 6.49 -12.50 -5.83
CA SER A 296 7.40 -11.70 -6.64
C SER A 296 6.65 -10.71 -7.54
N VAL A 297 5.39 -11.03 -7.90
CA VAL A 297 4.42 -10.15 -8.55
C VAL A 297 3.04 -10.45 -7.96
N LEU A 298 2.40 -9.44 -7.39
CA LEU A 298 1.02 -9.48 -6.94
C LEU A 298 0.27 -8.28 -7.54
N ASN A 299 -0.73 -8.56 -8.37
CA ASN A 299 -1.61 -7.55 -8.97
C ASN A 299 -2.93 -7.50 -8.19
N THR A 300 -3.26 -6.34 -7.67
CA THR A 300 -4.49 -6.09 -6.90
C THR A 300 -5.13 -4.78 -7.33
N GLY A 301 -6.40 -4.60 -7.00
CA GLY A 301 -7.11 -3.36 -7.27
C GLY A 301 -8.58 -3.57 -7.56
N TYR A 302 -9.27 -2.48 -7.81
CA TYR A 302 -10.68 -2.46 -8.18
C TYR A 302 -11.05 -1.17 -8.93
N ILE A 303 -12.18 -1.25 -9.64
CA ILE A 303 -12.92 -0.10 -10.14
C ILE A 303 -14.14 0.10 -9.23
N CYS A 304 -14.36 1.34 -8.80
CA CYS A 304 -15.59 1.79 -8.19
C CYS A 304 -16.36 2.69 -9.18
N SER A 305 -17.58 2.32 -9.53
CA SER A 305 -18.45 3.17 -10.38
C SER A 305 -18.92 4.42 -9.64
N ASP A 306 -19.42 5.41 -10.38
CA ASP A 306 -20.18 6.56 -9.87
C ASP A 306 -21.32 6.17 -8.92
N LYS A 307 -21.96 5.02 -9.15
CA LYS A 307 -23.05 4.45 -8.33
C LYS A 307 -22.59 3.54 -7.19
N GLY A 308 -21.27 3.45 -6.96
CA GLY A 308 -20.67 2.65 -5.89
C GLY A 308 -20.66 1.14 -6.07
N LYS A 309 -20.87 0.62 -7.29
CA LYS A 309 -20.54 -0.77 -7.60
C LYS A 309 -19.02 -0.93 -7.65
N ILE A 310 -18.49 -1.85 -6.85
CA ILE A 310 -17.08 -2.24 -6.86
C ILE A 310 -16.87 -3.52 -7.67
N THR A 311 -15.84 -3.55 -8.49
CA THR A 311 -15.41 -4.74 -9.24
C THR A 311 -13.90 -4.88 -9.14
N ALA A 312 -13.43 -6.05 -8.68
CA ALA A 312 -12.02 -6.34 -8.55
C ALA A 312 -11.32 -6.40 -9.92
N VAL A 313 -10.02 -6.12 -9.92
CA VAL A 313 -9.17 -6.27 -11.08
C VAL A 313 -8.70 -7.72 -11.19
N ASP A 314 -8.91 -8.31 -12.35
CA ASP A 314 -8.66 -9.73 -12.61
C ASP A 314 -7.32 -9.97 -13.31
N TRP A 315 -6.81 -8.94 -13.99
CA TRP A 315 -5.55 -8.99 -14.75
C TRP A 315 -5.01 -7.57 -14.97
N CYS A 316 -3.69 -7.44 -15.10
CA CYS A 316 -2.97 -6.20 -15.38
C CYS A 316 -1.66 -6.56 -16.12
N ASP A 317 -1.29 -5.79 -17.16
CA ASP A 317 0.01 -5.92 -17.86
C ASP A 317 1.09 -4.97 -17.33
N PHE A 318 0.80 -4.19 -16.28
CA PHE A 318 1.81 -3.32 -15.66
C PHE A 318 2.90 -4.17 -15.01
N GLU A 319 4.07 -4.21 -15.65
CA GLU A 319 5.22 -4.97 -15.17
C GLU A 319 6.21 -4.04 -14.45
N LEU A 320 6.43 -4.28 -13.15
CA LEU A 320 7.36 -3.48 -12.34
C LEU A 320 8.74 -3.39 -12.98
N TYR A 321 9.27 -4.51 -13.48
CA TYR A 321 10.61 -4.55 -14.06
C TYR A 321 10.76 -3.69 -15.33
N GLN A 322 9.68 -3.45 -16.07
CA GLN A 322 9.67 -2.51 -17.20
C GLN A 322 9.50 -1.06 -16.73
N HIS A 323 8.79 -0.86 -15.63
CA HIS A 323 8.42 0.45 -15.11
C HIS A 323 9.31 0.87 -13.92
N GLY A 324 10.62 0.92 -14.16
CA GLY A 324 11.57 1.58 -13.24
C GLY A 324 12.39 0.68 -12.33
N GLU A 325 12.75 -0.55 -12.76
CA GLU A 325 13.53 -1.50 -11.93
C GLU A 325 14.78 -0.89 -11.27
N CYS A 326 15.45 0.01 -11.98
CA CYS A 326 16.69 0.63 -11.53
C CYS A 326 16.48 1.83 -10.59
N GLY A 327 15.32 1.94 -9.91
CA GLY A 327 15.08 2.98 -8.91
C GLY A 327 14.60 4.32 -9.46
N THR A 328 14.24 4.37 -10.75
CA THR A 328 13.72 5.57 -11.42
C THR A 328 12.43 5.22 -12.14
N PRO A 329 11.25 5.54 -11.58
CA PRO A 329 10.00 5.20 -12.24
C PRO A 329 9.71 6.15 -13.42
N PRO A 330 8.98 5.71 -14.45
CA PRO A 330 8.70 6.53 -15.65
C PRO A 330 7.75 7.70 -15.33
N LYS A 331 7.89 8.83 -16.02
CA LYS A 331 7.01 10.01 -15.86
C LYS A 331 5.85 10.06 -16.86
N ASP A 332 5.95 9.29 -17.93
CA ASP A 332 4.94 9.07 -18.95
C ASP A 332 4.88 7.56 -19.18
N PHE A 333 3.74 6.95 -18.90
CA PHE A 333 3.57 5.51 -19.04
C PHE A 333 2.11 5.12 -19.24
N ALA A 334 1.90 3.92 -19.77
CA ALA A 334 0.58 3.37 -20.02
C ALA A 334 0.56 1.89 -19.66
N TYR A 335 -0.63 1.39 -19.32
CA TYR A 335 -0.86 -0.01 -19.05
C TYR A 335 -2.32 -0.37 -19.31
N GLN A 336 -2.59 -1.66 -19.44
CA GLN A 336 -3.91 -2.23 -19.52
C GLN A 336 -4.22 -3.07 -18.29
N PHE A 337 -5.48 -3.05 -17.90
CA PHE A 337 -5.99 -3.96 -16.88
C PHE A 337 -7.40 -4.40 -17.25
N SER A 338 -7.83 -5.54 -16.71
CA SER A 338 -9.17 -6.07 -16.95
C SER A 338 -9.93 -6.25 -15.66
N SER A 339 -11.22 -5.95 -15.69
CA SER A 339 -12.16 -6.12 -14.58
C SER A 339 -13.52 -6.54 -15.13
N ALA A 340 -14.11 -7.60 -14.58
CA ALA A 340 -15.39 -8.18 -15.05
C ALA A 340 -15.43 -8.43 -16.57
N GLY A 341 -14.33 -8.93 -17.13
CA GLY A 341 -14.23 -9.29 -18.54
C GLY A 341 -14.09 -8.12 -19.52
N ARG A 342 -13.96 -6.88 -19.03
CA ARG A 342 -13.63 -5.71 -19.85
C ARG A 342 -12.19 -5.28 -19.62
N THR A 343 -11.46 -5.04 -20.70
CA THR A 343 -10.11 -4.45 -20.67
C THR A 343 -10.20 -2.94 -20.80
N HIS A 344 -9.40 -2.24 -19.99
CA HIS A 344 -9.27 -0.79 -19.95
C HIS A 344 -7.83 -0.41 -20.28
N THR A 345 -7.64 0.68 -21.01
CA THR A 345 -6.32 1.25 -21.29
C THR A 345 -6.15 2.53 -20.50
N VAL A 346 -5.04 2.65 -19.76
CA VAL A 346 -4.70 3.79 -18.91
C VAL A 346 -3.44 4.45 -19.44
N GLN A 347 -3.46 5.77 -19.56
CA GLN A 347 -2.31 6.61 -19.89
C GLN A 347 -2.08 7.59 -18.74
N ILE A 348 -0.84 7.72 -18.28
CA ILE A 348 -0.49 8.51 -17.10
C ILE A 348 0.66 9.46 -17.43
N LEU A 349 0.47 10.72 -17.05
CA LEU A 349 1.51 11.74 -17.04
C LEU A 349 1.72 12.24 -15.59
N VAL A 350 2.98 12.37 -15.18
CA VAL A 350 3.35 12.89 -13.86
C VAL A 350 3.42 14.42 -13.91
N ASP A 351 2.56 15.07 -13.12
CA ASP A 351 2.50 16.53 -12.99
C ASP A 351 3.50 17.04 -11.95
N TYR A 352 3.55 16.38 -10.79
CA TYR A 352 4.45 16.69 -9.68
C TYR A 352 5.03 15.41 -9.09
N GLU A 353 6.26 15.49 -8.60
CA GLU A 353 6.97 14.37 -7.99
C GLU A 353 7.69 14.86 -6.74
N ASN A 354 7.51 14.14 -5.63
CA ASN A 354 8.25 14.34 -4.40
C ASN A 354 8.80 13.01 -3.90
N ILE A 355 9.88 13.09 -3.12
CA ILE A 355 10.50 11.92 -2.52
C ILE A 355 10.40 12.05 -1.00
N HIS A 356 10.04 10.95 -0.36
CA HIS A 356 10.14 10.81 1.08
C HIS A 356 10.61 9.40 1.45
N TYR A 357 11.05 9.24 2.68
CA TYR A 357 11.55 7.98 3.20
C TYR A 357 10.76 7.52 4.41
N VAL A 358 10.49 6.22 4.47
CA VAL A 358 9.71 5.57 5.53
C VAL A 358 10.58 4.52 6.21
N GLY A 359 10.40 4.39 7.53
CA GLY A 359 11.17 3.46 8.36
C GLY A 359 12.31 4.15 9.11
N SER A 360 12.68 3.57 10.25
CA SER A 360 13.67 4.12 11.16
C SER A 360 15.05 4.28 10.54
N LYS A 361 15.35 3.50 9.48
CA LYS A 361 16.60 3.57 8.73
C LYS A 361 16.39 3.98 7.29
N TRP A 362 15.24 4.58 6.97
CA TRP A 362 14.83 4.90 5.61
C TRP A 362 14.84 3.68 4.69
N GLU A 363 14.32 2.54 5.16
CA GLU A 363 14.30 1.30 4.38
C GLU A 363 13.41 1.36 3.15
N ALA A 364 12.43 2.27 3.13
CA ALA A 364 11.55 2.50 2.00
C ALA A 364 11.77 3.91 1.45
N LYS A 365 12.08 4.00 0.15
CA LYS A 365 12.10 5.26 -0.61
C LYS A 365 10.83 5.33 -1.44
N MET A 366 10.01 6.35 -1.19
CA MET A 366 8.76 6.59 -1.90
C MET A 366 8.92 7.73 -2.90
N PHE A 367 8.49 7.50 -4.14
CA PHE A 367 8.22 8.55 -5.11
C PHE A 367 6.72 8.80 -5.10
N GLU A 368 6.34 9.91 -4.49
CA GLU A 368 4.96 10.37 -4.41
C GLU A 368 4.65 11.27 -5.60
N ARG A 369 3.75 10.85 -6.49
CA ARG A 369 3.51 11.55 -7.75
C ARG A 369 2.06 11.92 -7.90
N PHE A 370 1.81 13.19 -8.15
CA PHE A 370 0.51 13.67 -8.60
C PHE A 370 0.44 13.51 -10.11
N ILE A 371 -0.65 12.91 -10.57
CA ILE A 371 -0.78 12.47 -11.95
C ILE A 371 -2.03 13.01 -12.62
N SER A 372 -1.90 13.24 -13.93
CA SER A 372 -2.98 13.35 -14.88
C SER A 372 -3.13 12.00 -15.58
N VAL A 373 -4.37 11.54 -15.77
CA VAL A 373 -4.67 10.22 -16.34
C VAL A 373 -5.72 10.32 -17.44
N THR A 374 -5.62 9.47 -18.45
CA THR A 374 -6.71 9.21 -19.39
C THR A 374 -6.98 7.71 -19.41
N MET A 375 -8.23 7.31 -19.16
CA MET A 375 -8.64 5.90 -19.21
C MET A 375 -9.79 5.72 -20.20
N ASP A 376 -9.57 4.90 -21.22
CA ASP A 376 -10.52 4.71 -22.33
C ASP A 376 -10.99 6.06 -22.95
N GLY A 377 -10.10 7.04 -23.03
CA GLY A 377 -10.42 8.39 -23.52
C GLY A 377 -11.10 9.31 -22.50
N VAL A 378 -11.38 8.84 -21.28
CA VAL A 378 -11.95 9.67 -20.20
C VAL A 378 -10.80 10.27 -19.37
N PRO A 379 -10.70 11.61 -19.27
CA PRO A 379 -9.68 12.25 -18.45
C PRO A 379 -9.96 12.08 -16.95
N GLY A 380 -8.90 12.25 -16.17
CA GLY A 380 -8.95 12.21 -14.73
C GLY A 380 -7.64 12.60 -14.10
N TYR A 381 -7.57 12.40 -12.79
CA TYR A 381 -6.42 12.80 -11.99
C TYR A 381 -6.27 11.91 -10.76
N GLY A 382 -5.07 11.89 -10.18
CA GLY A 382 -4.82 11.04 -9.04
C GLY A 382 -3.41 11.11 -8.49
N VAL A 383 -2.99 9.99 -7.91
CA VAL A 383 -1.68 9.78 -7.32
C VAL A 383 -1.11 8.44 -7.77
N ALA A 384 0.19 8.41 -8.06
CA ALA A 384 0.97 7.20 -8.24
C ALA A 384 2.16 7.20 -7.25
N GLU A 385 2.12 6.30 -6.28
CA GLU A 385 3.20 6.05 -5.33
C GLU A 385 4.08 4.90 -5.85
N PHE A 386 5.38 5.15 -5.99
CA PHE A 386 6.35 4.11 -6.31
C PHE A 386 7.33 3.92 -5.16
N HIS A 387 7.35 2.72 -4.60
CA HIS A 387 8.27 2.33 -3.54
C HIS A 387 9.49 1.61 -4.09
N TYR A 388 10.66 1.88 -3.51
CA TYR A 388 11.88 1.09 -3.67
C TYR A 388 12.51 0.78 -2.32
N ASN A 389 12.96 -0.46 -2.16
CA ASN A 389 13.81 -0.85 -1.05
C ASN A 389 15.10 -0.01 -1.06
N ASN A 390 15.37 0.69 0.03
CA ASN A 390 16.50 1.59 0.14
C ASN A 390 17.53 1.08 1.14
N LYS A 391 18.79 1.10 0.72
CA LYS A 391 19.95 0.60 1.48
C LYS A 391 20.92 1.70 1.89
N SER A 392 20.64 2.96 1.55
CA SER A 392 21.52 4.09 1.89
C SER A 392 21.58 4.37 3.40
N GLY A 393 20.55 3.99 4.14
CA GLY A 393 20.37 4.38 5.53
C GLY A 393 19.80 5.79 5.68
N ARG A 394 19.38 6.11 6.92
CA ARG A 394 18.94 7.44 7.34
C ARG A 394 20.17 8.30 7.70
N PRO A 395 20.36 9.49 7.09
CA PRO A 395 21.52 10.33 7.36
C PRO A 395 21.60 10.81 8.82
N GLU A 396 22.83 11.05 9.29
CA GLU A 396 23.09 11.45 10.69
C GLU A 396 22.45 12.80 11.06
N GLU A 397 22.34 13.73 10.11
CA GLU A 397 21.71 15.04 10.35
C GLU A 397 20.25 14.91 10.82
N PHE A 398 19.53 13.88 10.35
CA PHE A 398 18.18 13.58 10.81
C PHE A 398 18.22 12.80 12.14
N ALA A 399 19.07 11.78 12.23
CA ALA A 399 19.15 10.91 13.41
C ALA A 399 19.69 11.60 14.67
N ASN A 400 20.52 12.63 14.52
CA ASN A 400 21.06 13.38 15.65
C ASN A 400 20.00 14.20 16.39
N ASN A 401 18.89 14.54 15.71
CA ASN A 401 17.76 15.23 16.30
C ASN A 401 16.78 14.29 17.02
N ASP A 402 17.02 12.98 16.99
CA ASP A 402 16.14 12.02 17.63
C ASP A 402 16.21 12.11 19.17
N PRO A 403 15.07 11.99 19.86
CA PRO A 403 15.06 11.92 21.31
C PRO A 403 15.92 10.78 21.86
N GLN A 404 16.61 11.02 22.98
CA GLN A 404 17.50 10.01 23.58
C GLN A 404 16.78 8.69 23.91
N TRP A 405 15.50 8.75 24.30
CA TRP A 405 14.70 7.56 24.58
C TRP A 405 14.46 6.70 23.33
N TYR A 406 14.43 7.30 22.13
CA TYR A 406 14.19 6.60 20.87
C TYR A 406 15.40 5.75 20.48
N LYS A 407 16.62 6.23 20.76
CA LYS A 407 17.85 5.45 20.55
C LYS A 407 17.83 4.11 21.29
N ASN A 408 17.18 4.05 22.46
CA ASN A 408 16.99 2.80 23.21
C ASN A 408 15.98 1.84 22.54
N VAL A 409 15.00 2.37 21.79
CA VAL A 409 14.04 1.56 21.01
C VAL A 409 14.76 0.84 19.88
N LEU A 410 15.63 1.55 19.14
CA LEU A 410 16.43 0.97 18.06
C LEU A 410 17.29 -0.20 18.56
N THR A 411 17.90 -0.09 19.74
CA THR A 411 18.68 -1.18 20.34
C THR A 411 17.83 -2.42 20.60
N ARG A 412 16.58 -2.26 21.08
CA ARG A 412 15.66 -3.38 21.30
C ARG A 412 15.25 -4.05 20.00
N GLU A 413 14.98 -3.29 18.93
CA GLU A 413 14.69 -3.87 17.61
C GLU A 413 15.82 -4.77 17.11
N VAL A 414 17.07 -4.34 17.31
CA VAL A 414 18.24 -5.13 16.94
C VAL A 414 18.32 -6.43 17.76
N GLN A 415 18.02 -6.38 19.06
CA GLN A 415 17.97 -7.58 19.91
C GLN A 415 16.86 -8.54 19.46
N TYR A 416 15.66 -8.04 19.17
CA TYR A 416 14.55 -8.84 18.65
C TYR A 416 14.90 -9.52 17.33
N LYS A 417 15.51 -8.81 16.38
CA LYS A 417 15.95 -9.41 15.10
C LYS A 417 16.96 -10.55 15.31
N LYS A 418 17.89 -10.41 16.26
CA LYS A 418 18.83 -11.48 16.61
C LYS A 418 18.09 -12.71 17.17
N LEU A 419 17.12 -12.50 18.06
CA LEU A 419 16.31 -13.59 18.63
C LEU A 419 15.45 -14.28 17.57
N GLU A 420 14.80 -13.53 16.68
CA GLU A 420 14.04 -14.10 15.54
C GLU A 420 14.96 -14.97 14.68
N ALA A 421 16.15 -14.49 14.33
CA ALA A 421 17.12 -15.23 13.54
C ALA A 421 17.63 -16.52 14.23
N MET A 422 17.76 -16.51 15.57
CA MET A 422 18.16 -17.69 16.35
C MET A 422 17.02 -18.71 16.52
N SER A 423 15.77 -18.24 16.50
CA SER A 423 14.57 -19.10 16.59
C SER A 423 14.19 -19.75 15.26
N MET A 424 14.77 -19.29 14.15
CA MET A 424 14.63 -19.96 12.86
C MET A 424 15.50 -21.22 12.84
N PRO A 425 14.93 -22.41 12.54
CA PRO A 425 15.73 -23.62 12.43
C PRO A 425 16.84 -23.41 11.38
N GLN A 426 18.09 -23.64 11.78
CA GLN A 426 19.24 -23.59 10.87
C GLN A 426 18.94 -24.49 9.68
N GLN A 427 18.99 -23.92 8.47
CA GLN A 427 19.00 -24.72 7.26
C GLN A 427 20.28 -25.55 7.28
N THR A 428 20.16 -26.84 7.56
CA THR A 428 21.21 -27.79 7.23
C THR A 428 21.34 -27.76 5.71
N GLU A 429 22.41 -27.14 5.22
CA GLU A 429 22.86 -27.33 3.85
C GLU A 429 23.17 -28.82 3.67
N GLN A 430 22.18 -29.59 3.21
CA GLN A 430 22.46 -30.88 2.59
C GLN A 430 22.98 -30.60 1.18
N LYS A 431 24.31 -30.72 1.07
CA LYS A 431 25.07 -30.79 -0.19
C LYS A 431 24.54 -31.85 -1.13
#